data_AF-A0A7W1WIS3-F1
#
_entry.id   AF-A0A7W1WIS3-F1
#
_cell.length_a   1.000
_cell.length_b   1.000
_cell.length_c   1.000
_cell.angle_alpha   90.00
_cell.angle_beta   90.00
_cell.angle_gamma   90.00
#
_symmetry.space_group_name_H-M   'P 1'
#
loop_
_entity.id
_entity.type
_entity.pdbx_description
1 polymer ?
#
loop_
_entity_poly.entity_id
_entity_poly.type
_entity_poly.pdbx_seq_one_letter_code
_entity_poly.pdbx_strand_id
1 'polypeptide(L)'
;MMERAGLLALLVALPFPCLADDGTGRALYQTGAGLAPVVAGRSRPALADRMTCAGCHGIDGRGGSEGGAARAPAINWQTLRQPTQTRPAYDAPSLARAIRQGTAPDGRLLQMPQFAMTDAQLEALSAHLQDLDTSAYQGLTADSIAVQLPADPAQARAAAAAIAAFNAEGGSFGRQVVADRDAFADLGPLLDHLRGALTGAEARLAQSRQAEGWQVDRRIDPQAWLVLRRDGARAMIVPAPASMIWARENGESLEAARVHALTTLILEELRQSGRTITASAFTNRAMRIDPAAALFVYDDPKGE
;
A
#
# COMPACT_ATOMS: atom_id res chain seq x y z
N MET A 1 61.53 28.53 41.33
CA MET A 1 61.10 27.96 40.03
C MET A 1 60.01 26.94 40.30
N MET A 2 59.01 26.89 39.39
CA MET A 2 57.81 26.04 39.37
C MET A 2 56.55 26.62 40.04
N GLU A 3 55.87 27.44 39.25
CA GLU A 3 54.46 27.78 39.37
C GLU A 3 53.57 26.55 39.10
N ARG A 4 52.50 26.39 39.89
CA ARG A 4 51.42 25.42 39.63
C ARG A 4 50.22 26.18 39.08
N ALA A 5 50.04 26.13 37.75
CA ALA A 5 48.83 26.62 37.09
C ALA A 5 47.72 25.57 37.23
N GLY A 6 46.63 25.94 37.91
CA GLY A 6 45.38 25.17 37.93
C GLY A 6 44.57 25.42 36.67
N LEU A 7 44.18 24.35 35.98
CA LEU A 7 43.27 24.41 34.84
C LEU A 7 41.85 24.07 35.33
N LEU A 8 41.00 25.09 35.45
CA LEU A 8 39.56 24.92 35.70
C LEU A 8 38.87 24.69 34.35
N ALA A 9 38.42 23.47 34.09
CA ALA A 9 37.67 23.14 32.87
C ALA A 9 36.21 23.60 33.00
N LEU A 10 35.86 24.66 32.27
CA LEU A 10 34.50 25.16 32.14
C LEU A 10 33.73 24.27 31.14
N LEU A 11 32.92 23.34 31.66
CA LEU A 11 31.99 22.54 30.87
C LEU A 11 30.82 23.42 30.42
N VAL A 12 30.88 23.91 29.18
CA VAL A 12 29.76 24.56 28.50
C VAL A 12 28.75 23.48 28.12
N ALA A 13 27.62 23.44 28.83
CA ALA A 13 26.47 22.63 28.45
C ALA A 13 25.86 23.22 27.16
N LEU A 14 26.12 22.57 26.03
CA LEU A 14 25.41 22.86 24.78
C LEU A 14 23.99 22.30 24.88
N PRO A 15 22.95 23.09 24.57
CA PRO A 15 21.58 22.58 24.51
C PRO A 15 21.48 21.57 23.37
N PHE A 16 21.08 20.34 23.69
CA PHE A 16 20.68 19.36 22.69
C PHE A 16 19.44 19.90 21.96
N PRO A 17 19.48 20.12 20.63
CA PRO A 17 18.27 20.39 19.88
C PRO A 17 17.42 19.11 19.88
N CYS A 18 16.27 19.17 20.55
CA CYS A 18 15.19 18.20 20.42
C CYS A 18 14.56 18.40 19.03
N LEU A 19 15.20 17.87 17.99
CA LEU A 19 14.62 17.74 16.66
C LEU A 19 13.71 16.50 16.68
N ALA A 20 12.50 16.67 17.23
CA ALA A 20 11.40 15.80 16.85
C ALA A 20 10.93 16.31 15.49
N ASP A 21 11.21 15.53 14.44
CA ASP A 21 10.68 15.75 13.09
C ASP A 21 9.16 15.95 13.18
N ASP A 22 8.71 17.18 12.97
CA ASP A 22 7.33 17.60 12.89
C ASP A 22 6.77 17.11 11.55
N GLY A 23 6.59 15.78 11.49
CA GLY A 23 6.08 15.10 10.32
C GLY A 23 4.87 15.82 9.76
N THR A 24 4.90 16.10 8.46
CA THR A 24 3.79 16.73 7.74
C THR A 24 2.47 16.01 8.04
N GLY A 25 1.33 16.72 7.93
CA GLY A 25 0.00 16.11 8.14
C GLY A 25 -0.23 14.83 7.34
N ARG A 26 0.33 14.78 6.11
CA ARG A 26 0.34 13.58 5.26
C ARG A 26 1.15 12.43 5.87
N ALA A 27 2.35 12.69 6.38
CA ALA A 27 3.19 11.67 7.01
C ALA A 27 2.56 11.12 8.30
N LEU A 28 1.98 12.00 9.13
CA LEU A 28 1.21 11.59 10.30
C LEU A 28 0.05 10.65 9.91
N TYR A 29 -0.66 10.99 8.83
CA TYR A 29 -1.82 10.24 8.37
C TYR A 29 -1.48 8.89 7.71
N GLN A 30 -0.55 8.90 6.75
CA GLN A 30 -0.28 7.76 5.88
C GLN A 30 0.68 6.75 6.51
N THR A 31 1.73 7.22 7.17
CA THR A 31 2.80 6.37 7.73
C THR A 31 2.80 6.35 9.26
N GLY A 32 2.02 7.22 9.92
CA GLY A 32 2.06 7.34 11.37
C GLY A 32 3.39 7.89 11.90
N ALA A 33 4.15 8.59 11.05
CA ALA A 33 5.45 9.14 11.41
C ALA A 33 5.33 10.06 12.64
N GLY A 34 6.07 9.75 13.71
CA GLY A 34 6.02 10.53 14.95
C GLY A 34 4.76 10.35 15.81
N LEU A 35 3.84 9.42 15.45
CA LEU A 35 2.67 9.10 16.26
C LEU A 35 2.99 8.05 17.32
N ALA A 36 2.74 8.40 18.59
CA ALA A 36 2.93 7.53 19.73
C ALA A 36 1.57 7.06 20.28
N PRO A 37 1.22 5.76 20.20
CA PRO A 37 -0.05 5.28 20.71
C PRO A 37 -0.06 5.26 22.24
N VAL A 38 -1.23 5.53 22.82
CA VAL A 38 -1.45 5.52 24.27
C VAL A 38 -2.16 4.22 24.64
N VAL A 39 -1.51 3.41 25.47
CA VAL A 39 -2.02 2.12 25.95
C VAL A 39 -2.07 2.12 27.47
N ALA A 40 -3.25 1.90 28.04
CA ALA A 40 -3.49 1.98 29.49
C ALA A 40 -3.01 3.31 30.09
N GLY A 41 -3.29 4.43 29.41
CA GLY A 41 -2.94 5.78 29.86
C GLY A 41 -1.46 6.15 29.73
N ARG A 42 -0.62 5.30 29.11
CA ARG A 42 0.80 5.58 28.90
C ARG A 42 1.14 5.60 27.41
N SER A 43 1.86 6.65 27.00
CA SER A 43 2.45 6.73 25.67
C SER A 43 3.45 5.59 25.46
N ARG A 44 3.42 4.98 24.27
CA ARG A 44 4.32 3.92 23.84
C ARG A 44 5.21 4.45 22.70
N PRO A 45 6.35 3.80 22.42
CA PRO A 45 7.17 4.16 21.26
C PRO A 45 6.34 4.21 19.98
N ALA A 46 6.73 5.10 19.06
CA ALA A 46 6.04 5.26 17.80
C ALA A 46 5.99 3.93 17.04
N LEU A 47 4.82 3.63 16.48
CA LEU A 47 4.56 2.43 15.69
C LEU A 47 4.37 2.81 14.22
N ALA A 48 5.31 3.59 13.68
CA ALA A 48 5.33 3.98 12.28
C ALA A 48 5.14 2.73 11.38
N ASP A 49 4.35 2.90 10.32
CA ASP A 49 3.97 1.88 9.34
C ASP A 49 3.20 0.67 9.88
N ARG A 50 2.88 0.64 11.19
CA ARG A 50 2.11 -0.44 11.83
C ARG A 50 0.75 -0.01 12.34
N MET A 51 0.59 1.26 12.69
CA MET A 51 -0.66 1.81 13.19
C MET A 51 -0.86 3.22 12.62
N THR A 52 -1.38 3.30 11.40
CA THR A 52 -1.55 4.55 10.65
C THR A 52 -3.03 4.89 10.53
N CYS A 53 -3.35 6.19 10.41
CA CYS A 53 -4.73 6.63 10.21
C CYS A 53 -5.30 6.06 8.90
N ALA A 54 -4.50 6.10 7.84
CA ALA A 54 -4.86 5.60 6.51
C ALA A 54 -5.11 4.08 6.48
N GLY A 55 -4.45 3.29 7.34
CA GLY A 55 -4.67 1.85 7.44
C GLY A 55 -6.12 1.50 7.76
N CYS A 56 -6.71 2.17 8.76
CA CYS A 56 -8.10 1.96 9.11
C CYS A 56 -9.05 2.81 8.25
N HIS A 57 -8.76 4.10 8.09
CA HIS A 57 -9.68 5.07 7.49
C HIS A 57 -9.56 5.23 5.97
N GLY A 58 -8.66 4.48 5.33
CA GLY A 58 -8.35 4.58 3.90
C GLY A 58 -7.44 5.76 3.58
N ILE A 59 -6.71 5.72 2.46
CA ILE A 59 -5.78 6.79 2.07
C ILE A 59 -6.49 8.12 1.72
N ASP A 60 -7.77 8.05 1.34
CA ASP A 60 -8.64 9.18 1.00
C ASP A 60 -9.60 9.58 2.15
N GLY A 61 -9.45 8.99 3.33
CA GLY A 61 -10.31 9.25 4.48
C GLY A 61 -11.77 8.86 4.30
N ARG A 62 -12.13 8.00 3.33
CA ARG A 62 -13.52 7.56 3.10
C ARG A 62 -13.93 6.32 3.90
N GLY A 63 -13.07 5.86 4.80
CA GLY A 63 -13.29 4.71 5.67
C GLY A 63 -12.90 3.38 5.03
N GLY A 64 -12.74 2.36 5.85
CA GLY A 64 -12.19 1.07 5.44
C GLY A 64 -12.72 -0.11 6.25
N SER A 65 -12.55 -1.31 5.71
CA SER A 65 -12.91 -2.57 6.36
C SER A 65 -11.63 -3.33 6.75
N GLU A 66 -10.91 -2.85 7.74
CA GLU A 66 -9.84 -3.63 8.35
C GLU A 66 -10.43 -4.57 9.41
N GLY A 67 -10.15 -5.87 9.34
CA GLY A 67 -10.34 -6.80 10.47
C GLY A 67 -11.76 -7.28 10.83
N GLY A 68 -12.78 -7.06 10.01
CA GLY A 68 -14.03 -7.84 10.06
C GLY A 68 -15.03 -7.59 11.21
N ALA A 69 -14.75 -6.71 12.19
CA ALA A 69 -15.68 -6.49 13.31
C ALA A 69 -16.28 -5.06 13.42
N ALA A 70 -15.63 -4.02 12.89
CA ALA A 70 -16.25 -2.70 12.70
C ALA A 70 -15.57 -1.93 11.56
N ARG A 71 -16.36 -1.48 10.57
CA ARG A 71 -15.86 -0.63 9.48
C ARG A 71 -15.44 0.72 10.06
N ALA A 72 -14.18 1.10 9.89
CA ALA A 72 -13.73 2.43 10.28
C ALA A 72 -14.49 3.48 9.45
N PRO A 73 -15.05 4.53 10.07
CA PRO A 73 -15.87 5.50 9.37
C PRO A 73 -15.03 6.40 8.45
N ALA A 74 -15.70 7.06 7.51
CA ALA A 74 -15.11 8.17 6.78
C ALA A 74 -14.76 9.32 7.75
N ILE A 75 -13.57 9.87 7.59
CA ILE A 75 -13.01 10.99 8.36
C ILE A 75 -12.45 12.10 7.46
N ASN A 76 -12.74 12.09 6.17
CA ASN A 76 -12.54 13.27 5.34
C ASN A 76 -13.31 14.46 5.93
N TRP A 77 -12.81 15.67 5.68
CA TRP A 77 -13.28 16.85 6.40
C TRP A 77 -14.75 17.16 6.14
N GLN A 78 -15.23 16.95 4.92
CA GLN A 78 -16.63 17.10 4.54
C GLN A 78 -17.52 16.21 5.42
N THR A 79 -17.09 14.98 5.70
CA THR A 79 -17.83 14.07 6.60
C THR A 79 -17.73 14.52 8.06
N LEU A 80 -16.54 14.92 8.53
CA LEU A 80 -16.33 15.32 9.92
C LEU A 80 -17.15 16.57 10.30
N ARG A 81 -17.18 17.56 9.40
CA ARG A 81 -17.91 18.83 9.57
C ARG A 81 -19.41 18.72 9.40
N GLN A 82 -19.91 17.62 8.85
CA GLN A 82 -21.35 17.38 8.78
C GLN A 82 -21.85 16.81 10.13
N PRO A 83 -22.84 17.47 10.78
CA PRO A 83 -23.53 16.89 11.92
C PRO A 83 -24.40 15.72 11.46
N THR A 84 -24.54 14.70 12.31
CA THR A 84 -25.51 13.62 12.14
C THR A 84 -26.61 13.73 13.20
N GLN A 85 -27.62 12.86 13.15
CA GLN A 85 -28.66 12.80 14.18
C GLN A 85 -28.10 12.53 15.59
N THR A 86 -26.97 11.84 15.68
CA THR A 86 -26.39 11.36 16.94
C THR A 86 -25.05 12.00 17.30
N ARG A 87 -24.47 12.79 16.38
CA ARG A 87 -23.13 13.37 16.55
C ARG A 87 -23.09 14.81 16.04
N PRO A 88 -22.72 15.80 16.87
CA PRO A 88 -22.40 17.14 16.41
C PRO A 88 -21.27 17.15 15.37
N ALA A 89 -21.20 18.21 14.55
CA ALA A 89 -20.07 18.44 13.66
C ALA A 89 -18.76 18.49 14.47
N TYR A 90 -17.67 17.96 13.90
CA TYR A 90 -16.35 18.14 14.47
C TYR A 90 -15.86 19.57 14.23
N ASP A 91 -15.22 20.10 15.26
CA ASP A 91 -14.36 21.28 15.26
C ASP A 91 -12.94 20.87 15.71
N ALA A 92 -11.99 21.80 15.67
CA ALA A 92 -10.61 21.48 16.06
C ALA A 92 -10.49 20.95 17.51
N PRO A 93 -11.15 21.55 18.53
CA PRO A 93 -11.13 21.01 19.89
C PRO A 93 -11.71 19.60 20.02
N SER A 94 -12.83 19.30 19.36
CA SER A 94 -13.46 17.98 19.43
C SER A 94 -12.69 16.92 18.63
N LEU A 95 -12.05 17.30 17.51
CA LEU A 95 -11.14 16.42 16.79
C LEU A 95 -9.89 16.08 17.65
N ALA A 96 -9.31 17.08 18.31
CA ALA A 96 -8.20 16.89 19.24
C ALA A 96 -8.57 15.92 20.37
N ARG A 97 -9.76 16.07 20.97
CA ARG A 97 -10.27 15.13 21.98
C ARG A 97 -10.47 13.73 21.44
N ALA A 98 -11.03 13.58 20.23
CA ALA A 98 -11.22 12.28 19.62
C ALA A 98 -9.89 11.53 19.43
N ILE A 99 -8.84 12.21 18.99
CA ILE A 99 -7.53 11.60 18.73
C ILE A 99 -6.75 11.32 20.02
N ARG A 100 -6.72 12.28 20.96
CA ARG A 100 -5.94 12.16 22.20
C ARG A 100 -6.61 11.29 23.25
N GLN A 101 -7.95 11.31 23.32
CA GLN A 101 -8.73 10.72 24.41
C GLN A 101 -9.68 9.62 23.92
N GLY A 102 -9.86 9.45 22.61
CA GLY A 102 -10.82 8.49 22.08
C GLY A 102 -12.27 8.90 22.33
N THR A 103 -12.56 10.21 22.44
CA THR A 103 -13.92 10.70 22.77
C THR A 103 -14.48 11.56 21.64
N ALA A 104 -15.63 11.17 21.09
CA ALA A 104 -16.34 11.89 20.04
C ALA A 104 -17.06 13.16 20.56
N PRO A 105 -17.54 14.06 19.67
CA PRO A 105 -18.22 15.30 20.07
C PRO A 105 -19.50 15.07 20.89
N ASP A 106 -20.14 13.92 20.72
CA ASP A 106 -21.31 13.44 21.47
C ASP A 106 -20.94 12.79 22.83
N GLY A 107 -19.65 12.74 23.18
CA GLY A 107 -19.14 12.11 24.40
C GLY A 107 -18.95 10.59 24.30
N ARG A 108 -19.27 9.97 23.16
CA ARG A 108 -19.12 8.54 22.97
C ARG A 108 -17.64 8.13 22.88
N LEU A 109 -17.29 7.03 23.52
CA LEU A 109 -15.97 6.42 23.38
C LEU A 109 -15.81 5.76 22.00
N LEU A 110 -14.68 6.04 21.37
CA LEU A 110 -14.30 5.54 20.07
C LEU A 110 -13.50 4.24 20.22
N GLN A 111 -13.78 3.29 19.34
CA GLN A 111 -12.93 2.10 19.15
C GLN A 111 -11.77 2.45 18.21
N MET A 112 -11.01 3.47 18.57
CA MET A 112 -9.86 4.00 17.83
C MET A 112 -8.68 4.14 18.81
N PRO A 113 -7.44 3.78 18.42
CA PRO A 113 -6.28 4.04 19.26
C PRO A 113 -6.18 5.51 19.64
N GLN A 114 -5.75 5.76 20.88
CA GLN A 114 -5.43 7.10 21.35
C GLN A 114 -3.98 7.43 20.98
N PHE A 115 -3.70 8.67 20.60
CA PHE A 115 -2.36 9.10 20.23
C PHE A 115 -1.90 10.30 21.05
N ALA A 116 -0.66 10.22 21.55
CA ALA A 116 0.03 11.36 22.12
C ALA A 116 0.53 12.25 20.96
N MET A 117 -0.18 13.37 20.72
CA MET A 117 0.14 14.34 19.69
C MET A 117 0.30 15.73 20.29
N THR A 118 1.24 16.52 19.79
CA THR A 118 1.34 17.96 20.08
C THR A 118 0.25 18.75 19.36
N ASP A 119 0.03 20.01 19.73
CA ASP A 119 -0.96 20.86 19.05
C ASP A 119 -0.55 21.13 17.59
N ALA A 120 0.75 21.30 17.32
CA ALA A 120 1.28 21.46 15.97
C ALA A 120 1.02 20.23 15.08
N GLN A 121 1.22 19.02 15.61
CA GLN A 121 0.90 17.79 14.89
C GLN A 121 -0.61 17.66 14.61
N LEU A 122 -1.46 18.07 15.55
CA LEU A 122 -2.91 18.07 15.35
C LEU A 122 -3.34 19.08 14.29
N GLU A 123 -2.73 20.26 14.27
CA GLU A 123 -2.97 21.27 13.24
C GLU A 123 -2.57 20.76 11.86
N ALA A 124 -1.36 20.20 11.73
CA ALA A 124 -0.87 19.61 10.49
C ALA A 124 -1.78 18.47 10.00
N LEU A 125 -2.18 17.56 10.89
CA LEU A 125 -3.12 16.47 10.55
C LEU A 125 -4.50 17.03 10.14
N SER A 126 -5.02 18.03 10.86
CA SER A 126 -6.31 18.65 10.54
C SER A 126 -6.30 19.35 9.18
N ALA A 127 -5.19 20.00 8.82
CA ALA A 127 -4.98 20.57 7.49
C ALA A 127 -5.00 19.47 6.42
N HIS A 128 -4.29 18.37 6.66
CA HIS A 128 -4.29 17.25 5.71
C HIS A 128 -5.69 16.62 5.54
N LEU A 129 -6.47 16.43 6.61
CA LEU A 129 -7.84 15.92 6.50
C LEU A 129 -8.77 16.83 5.68
N GLN A 130 -8.52 18.14 5.71
CA GLN A 130 -9.20 19.12 4.85
C GLN A 130 -8.82 18.94 3.38
N ASP A 131 -7.54 18.70 3.13
CA ASP A 131 -7.04 18.47 1.77
C ASP A 131 -7.58 17.16 1.18
N LEU A 132 -7.80 16.10 1.99
CA LEU A 132 -8.28 14.79 1.50
C LEU A 132 -9.55 14.86 0.65
N ASP A 133 -10.46 15.79 0.93
CA ASP A 133 -11.67 15.96 0.11
C ASP A 133 -11.35 16.39 -1.31
N THR A 134 -10.31 17.20 -1.48
CA THR A 134 -9.77 17.59 -2.79
C THR A 134 -8.84 16.53 -3.36
N SER A 135 -8.13 15.79 -2.51
CA SER A 135 -7.18 14.73 -2.90
C SER A 135 -7.85 13.40 -3.30
N ALA A 136 -9.14 13.20 -3.06
CA ALA A 136 -9.82 11.93 -3.39
C ALA A 136 -9.80 11.61 -4.90
N TYR A 137 -9.56 12.62 -5.73
CA TYR A 137 -9.33 12.52 -7.17
C TYR A 137 -7.90 12.91 -7.57
N GLN A 138 -6.98 12.99 -6.62
CA GLN A 138 -5.57 13.23 -6.90
C GLN A 138 -5.07 12.16 -7.88
N GLY A 139 -4.36 12.60 -8.91
CA GLY A 139 -3.94 11.73 -10.00
C GLY A 139 -5.05 11.34 -10.98
N LEU A 140 -6.30 11.75 -10.80
CA LEU A 140 -7.38 11.52 -11.77
C LEU A 140 -7.69 12.80 -12.56
N THR A 141 -7.64 12.72 -13.88
CA THR A 141 -8.12 13.78 -14.77
C THR A 141 -9.22 13.25 -15.69
N ALA A 142 -9.71 14.10 -16.61
CA ALA A 142 -10.62 13.65 -17.65
C ALA A 142 -9.99 12.54 -18.52
N ASP A 143 -8.68 12.61 -18.74
CA ASP A 143 -7.96 11.81 -19.75
C ASP A 143 -6.86 10.93 -19.17
N SER A 144 -6.57 11.02 -17.87
CA SER A 144 -5.48 10.28 -17.24
C SER A 144 -5.77 9.76 -15.82
N ILE A 145 -5.07 8.68 -15.47
CA ILE A 145 -4.98 8.11 -14.12
C ILE A 145 -3.49 7.98 -13.78
N ALA A 146 -3.01 8.76 -12.83
CA ALA A 146 -1.66 8.70 -12.36
C ALA A 146 -1.45 7.54 -11.38
N VAL A 147 -0.40 6.78 -11.56
CA VAL A 147 0.04 5.70 -10.66
C VAL A 147 1.49 5.93 -10.27
N GLN A 148 1.82 5.62 -9.01
CA GLN A 148 3.20 5.60 -8.57
C GLN A 148 3.79 4.22 -8.85
N LEU A 149 4.97 4.19 -9.49
CA LEU A 149 5.68 2.96 -9.80
C LEU A 149 6.47 2.46 -8.56
N PRO A 150 6.72 1.14 -8.46
CA PRO A 150 7.58 0.59 -7.41
C PRO A 150 8.99 1.20 -7.44
N ALA A 151 9.62 1.29 -6.26
CA ALA A 151 10.95 1.87 -6.12
C ALA A 151 12.06 1.02 -6.76
N ASP A 152 11.87 -0.30 -6.83
CA ASP A 152 12.82 -1.19 -7.51
C ASP A 152 12.81 -0.95 -9.04
N PRO A 153 13.96 -0.65 -9.67
CA PRO A 153 14.00 -0.32 -11.09
C PRO A 153 13.54 -1.43 -12.03
N ALA A 154 13.75 -2.71 -11.68
CA ALA A 154 13.32 -3.82 -12.52
C ALA A 154 11.80 -4.01 -12.45
N GLN A 155 11.23 -3.92 -11.25
CA GLN A 155 9.78 -3.91 -11.06
C GLN A 155 9.13 -2.70 -11.75
N ALA A 156 9.75 -1.52 -11.66
CA ALA A 156 9.25 -0.31 -12.30
C ALA A 156 9.17 -0.45 -13.83
N ARG A 157 10.20 -1.04 -14.46
CA ARG A 157 10.18 -1.34 -15.90
C ARG A 157 9.08 -2.32 -16.29
N ALA A 158 8.93 -3.40 -15.53
CA ALA A 158 7.88 -4.39 -15.77
C ALA A 158 6.47 -3.79 -15.63
N ALA A 159 6.24 -3.00 -14.58
CA ALA A 159 4.98 -2.30 -14.37
C ALA A 159 4.71 -1.26 -15.48
N ALA A 160 5.72 -0.49 -15.89
CA ALA A 160 5.60 0.48 -16.99
C ALA A 160 5.27 -0.19 -18.33
N ALA A 161 5.83 -1.36 -18.61
CA ALA A 161 5.51 -2.13 -19.81
C ALA A 161 4.05 -2.62 -19.81
N ALA A 162 3.56 -3.14 -18.68
CA ALA A 162 2.16 -3.54 -18.53
C ALA A 162 1.21 -2.33 -18.68
N ILE A 163 1.58 -1.17 -18.12
CA ILE A 163 0.85 0.09 -18.31
C ILE A 163 0.79 0.49 -19.80
N ALA A 164 1.92 0.40 -20.51
CA ALA A 164 1.97 0.73 -21.94
C ALA A 164 1.06 -0.19 -22.77
N ALA A 165 1.06 -1.50 -22.49
CA ALA A 165 0.16 -2.46 -23.13
C ALA A 165 -1.32 -2.15 -22.83
N PHE A 166 -1.66 -1.91 -21.56
CA PHE A 166 -3.00 -1.54 -21.13
C PHE A 166 -3.53 -0.26 -21.79
N ASN A 167 -2.65 0.73 -21.94
CA ASN A 167 -2.94 2.00 -22.61
C ASN A 167 -3.16 1.82 -24.11
N ALA A 168 -2.39 0.95 -24.76
CA ALA A 168 -2.57 0.60 -26.17
C ALA A 168 -3.94 -0.08 -26.43
N GLU A 169 -4.51 -0.75 -25.43
CA GLU A 169 -5.87 -1.32 -25.46
C GLU A 169 -6.98 -0.29 -25.15
N GLY A 170 -6.64 0.99 -25.00
CA GLY A 170 -7.61 2.07 -24.72
C GLY A 170 -7.74 2.46 -23.25
N GLY A 171 -6.90 1.90 -22.37
CA GLY A 171 -6.81 2.30 -20.97
C GLY A 171 -8.05 1.97 -20.13
N SER A 172 -8.41 2.86 -19.20
CA SER A 172 -9.59 2.73 -18.34
C SER A 172 -10.60 3.82 -18.65
N PHE A 173 -11.72 3.44 -19.27
CA PHE A 173 -12.82 4.36 -19.65
C PHE A 173 -12.40 5.56 -20.51
N GLY A 174 -11.36 5.40 -21.33
CA GLY A 174 -10.78 6.47 -22.16
C GLY A 174 -9.63 7.22 -21.49
N ARG A 175 -9.31 6.92 -20.22
CA ARG A 175 -8.17 7.48 -19.51
C ARG A 175 -6.91 6.64 -19.71
N GLN A 176 -5.79 7.31 -19.94
CA GLN A 176 -4.46 6.72 -20.00
C GLN A 176 -3.85 6.62 -18.60
N VAL A 177 -3.23 5.50 -18.28
CA VAL A 177 -2.49 5.34 -17.03
C VAL A 177 -1.09 5.93 -17.21
N VAL A 178 -0.69 6.85 -16.33
CA VAL A 178 0.59 7.57 -16.40
C VAL A 178 1.37 7.41 -15.10
N ALA A 179 2.70 7.42 -15.17
CA ALA A 179 3.54 7.36 -13.97
C ALA A 179 3.72 8.76 -13.36
N ASP A 180 3.30 8.97 -12.12
CA ASP A 180 3.46 10.23 -11.38
C ASP A 180 3.69 9.95 -9.89
N ARG A 181 4.29 10.91 -9.17
CA ARG A 181 4.46 10.87 -7.70
C ARG A 181 3.20 11.33 -6.96
N ASP A 182 2.38 12.17 -7.59
CA ASP A 182 1.09 12.61 -7.03
C ASP A 182 -0.04 11.73 -7.56
N ALA A 183 0.09 10.43 -7.31
CA ALA A 183 -0.70 9.38 -7.94
C ALA A 183 -2.03 9.06 -7.25
N PHE A 184 -2.98 8.57 -8.05
CA PHE A 184 -4.24 7.97 -7.61
C PHE A 184 -4.03 6.66 -6.84
N ALA A 185 -3.01 5.88 -7.22
CA ALA A 185 -2.66 4.63 -6.57
C ALA A 185 -1.15 4.39 -6.59
N ASP A 186 -0.62 3.76 -5.54
CA ASP A 186 0.77 3.30 -5.48
C ASP A 186 0.83 1.80 -5.80
N LEU A 187 1.51 1.46 -6.90
CA LEU A 187 1.66 0.08 -7.33
C LEU A 187 2.65 -0.70 -6.48
N GLY A 188 3.60 -0.04 -5.79
CA GLY A 188 4.63 -0.72 -4.99
C GLY A 188 4.03 -1.61 -3.90
N PRO A 189 3.28 -1.06 -2.93
CA PRO A 189 2.66 -1.84 -1.87
C PRO A 189 1.66 -2.89 -2.39
N LEU A 190 0.93 -2.58 -3.47
CA LEU A 190 0.00 -3.53 -4.10
C LEU A 190 0.74 -4.73 -4.69
N LEU A 191 1.83 -4.49 -5.42
CA LEU A 191 2.66 -5.53 -6.01
C LEU A 191 3.34 -6.36 -4.93
N ASP A 192 3.87 -5.75 -3.87
CA ASP A 192 4.47 -6.50 -2.76
C ASP A 192 3.47 -7.43 -2.08
N HIS A 193 2.23 -6.95 -1.85
CA HIS A 193 1.15 -7.77 -1.30
C HIS A 193 0.82 -8.96 -2.22
N LEU A 194 0.55 -8.69 -3.50
CA LEU A 194 0.14 -9.72 -4.45
C LEU A 194 1.25 -10.71 -4.78
N ARG A 195 2.52 -10.28 -4.82
CA ARG A 195 3.68 -11.17 -4.99
C ARG A 195 3.81 -12.17 -3.85
N GLY A 196 3.62 -11.70 -2.61
CA GLY A 196 3.58 -12.59 -1.44
C GLY A 196 2.50 -13.66 -1.56
N ALA A 197 1.31 -13.27 -2.03
CA ALA A 197 0.19 -14.19 -2.24
C ALA A 197 0.38 -15.12 -3.47
N LEU A 198 1.05 -14.65 -4.52
CA LEU A 198 1.35 -15.40 -5.75
C LEU A 198 2.20 -16.63 -5.47
N THR A 199 3.25 -16.52 -4.66
CA THR A 199 4.08 -17.67 -4.24
C THR A 199 3.24 -18.77 -3.59
N GLY A 200 2.25 -18.39 -2.78
CA GLY A 200 1.30 -19.33 -2.19
C GLY A 200 0.37 -19.98 -3.23
N ALA A 201 -0.03 -19.23 -4.25
CA ALA A 201 -0.83 -19.75 -5.37
C ALA A 201 -0.05 -20.75 -6.22
N GLU A 202 1.21 -20.46 -6.56
CA GLU A 202 2.12 -21.38 -7.26
C GLU A 202 2.24 -22.72 -6.51
N ALA A 203 2.44 -22.67 -5.19
CA ALA A 203 2.54 -23.85 -4.35
C ALA A 203 1.24 -24.68 -4.31
N ARG A 204 0.06 -24.03 -4.25
CA ARG A 204 -1.25 -24.72 -4.28
C ARG A 204 -1.48 -25.41 -5.63
N LEU A 205 -1.15 -24.75 -6.74
CA LEU A 205 -1.24 -25.35 -8.07
C LEU A 205 -0.29 -26.55 -8.21
N ALA A 206 0.94 -26.43 -7.70
CA ALA A 206 1.89 -27.53 -7.64
C ALA A 206 1.32 -28.73 -6.89
N GLN A 207 0.76 -28.50 -5.69
CA GLN A 207 0.17 -29.53 -4.85
C GLN A 207 -1.03 -30.21 -5.52
N SER A 208 -1.88 -29.44 -6.20
CA SER A 208 -3.00 -29.99 -6.99
C SER A 208 -2.49 -30.95 -8.06
N ARG A 209 -1.47 -30.55 -8.83
CA ARG A 209 -0.85 -31.42 -9.84
C ARG A 209 -0.17 -32.64 -9.22
N GLN A 210 0.44 -32.51 -8.04
CA GLN A 210 1.01 -33.65 -7.34
C GLN A 210 -0.04 -34.71 -6.96
N ALA A 211 -1.26 -34.29 -6.60
CA ALA A 211 -2.37 -35.21 -6.38
C ALA A 211 -2.80 -35.95 -7.67
N GLU A 212 -2.52 -35.40 -8.84
CA GLU A 212 -2.72 -36.03 -10.16
C GLU A 212 -1.52 -36.88 -10.62
N GLY A 213 -0.54 -37.12 -9.73
CA GLY A 213 0.66 -37.94 -10.01
C GLY A 213 1.83 -37.18 -10.62
N TRP A 214 1.79 -35.85 -10.71
CA TRP A 214 2.95 -35.06 -11.13
C TRP A 214 3.99 -34.92 -10.01
N GLN A 215 5.25 -34.78 -10.36
CA GLN A 215 6.35 -34.56 -9.41
C GLN A 215 7.02 -33.21 -9.69
N VAL A 216 7.19 -32.38 -8.66
CA VAL A 216 7.92 -31.11 -8.77
C VAL A 216 9.39 -31.40 -9.05
N ASP A 217 9.90 -30.90 -10.17
CA ASP A 217 11.31 -30.88 -10.51
C ASP A 217 11.98 -29.76 -9.70
N ARG A 218 12.51 -30.12 -8.53
CA ARG A 218 13.09 -29.18 -7.57
C ARG A 218 14.47 -28.72 -8.02
N ARG A 219 14.53 -27.83 -9.02
CA ARG A 219 15.67 -26.92 -9.14
C ARG A 219 15.46 -25.78 -8.16
N ILE A 220 16.40 -25.60 -7.22
CA ILE A 220 16.37 -24.54 -6.19
C ILE A 220 16.86 -23.25 -6.84
N ASP A 221 16.17 -22.80 -7.89
CA ASP A 221 16.38 -21.48 -8.44
C ASP A 221 15.06 -20.70 -8.31
N PRO A 222 14.96 -19.71 -7.39
CA PRO A 222 13.76 -18.89 -7.25
C PRO A 222 13.44 -18.07 -8.51
N GLN A 223 14.39 -17.95 -9.44
CA GLN A 223 14.20 -17.35 -10.76
C GLN A 223 13.82 -18.36 -11.84
N ALA A 224 13.82 -19.67 -11.55
CA ALA A 224 13.37 -20.70 -12.48
C ALA A 224 11.86 -20.94 -12.39
N TRP A 225 11.27 -21.34 -13.51
CA TRP A 225 9.89 -21.76 -13.56
C TRP A 225 9.68 -23.01 -12.71
N LEU A 226 8.49 -23.12 -12.12
CA LEU A 226 8.11 -24.33 -11.43
C LEU A 226 7.78 -25.41 -12.46
N VAL A 227 8.68 -26.38 -12.60
CA VAL A 227 8.54 -27.50 -13.54
C VAL A 227 8.01 -28.72 -12.79
N LEU A 228 7.06 -29.42 -13.41
CA LEU A 228 6.44 -30.65 -12.97
C LEU A 228 6.74 -31.75 -14.00
N ARG A 229 6.87 -33.01 -13.56
CA ARG A 229 7.10 -34.18 -14.42
C ARG A 229 6.16 -35.33 -14.12
N ARG A 230 5.74 -36.06 -15.15
CA ARG A 230 4.96 -37.30 -15.04
C ARG A 230 5.15 -38.15 -16.29
N ASP A 231 5.64 -39.39 -16.14
CA ASP A 231 5.74 -40.38 -17.22
C ASP A 231 6.36 -39.84 -18.54
N GLY A 232 7.45 -39.07 -18.43
CA GLY A 232 8.11 -38.44 -19.57
C GLY A 232 7.50 -37.11 -20.02
N ALA A 233 6.27 -36.77 -19.60
CA ALA A 233 5.68 -35.46 -19.80
C ALA A 233 6.22 -34.43 -18.79
N ARG A 234 6.14 -33.16 -19.19
CA ARG A 234 6.49 -31.99 -18.38
C ARG A 234 5.29 -31.05 -18.27
N ALA A 235 5.18 -30.33 -17.17
CA ALA A 235 4.28 -29.19 -17.06
C ALA A 235 5.02 -28.03 -16.41
N MET A 236 4.64 -26.81 -16.74
CA MET A 236 5.29 -25.60 -16.23
C MET A 236 4.23 -24.66 -15.69
N ILE A 237 4.38 -24.22 -14.44
CA ILE A 237 3.58 -23.14 -13.87
C ILE A 237 4.35 -21.85 -14.08
N VAL A 238 3.80 -20.96 -14.90
CA VAL A 238 4.43 -19.73 -15.37
C VAL A 238 3.46 -18.55 -15.29
N PRO A 239 3.95 -17.30 -15.30
CA PRO A 239 3.11 -16.13 -15.53
C PRO A 239 2.34 -16.20 -16.85
N ALA A 240 1.35 -15.32 -17.00
CA ALA A 240 0.55 -15.18 -18.22
C ALA A 240 1.40 -15.15 -19.50
N PRO A 241 0.96 -15.81 -20.60
CA PRO A 241 1.75 -15.91 -21.83
C PRO A 241 2.25 -14.57 -22.37
N ALA A 242 1.42 -13.52 -22.34
CA ALA A 242 1.82 -12.18 -22.77
C ALA A 242 3.00 -11.63 -21.94
N SER A 243 2.99 -11.81 -20.63
CA SER A 243 4.08 -11.40 -19.73
C SER A 243 5.36 -12.20 -19.98
N MET A 244 5.22 -13.49 -20.28
CA MET A 244 6.35 -14.36 -20.62
C MET A 244 7.00 -13.99 -21.95
N ILE A 245 6.18 -13.70 -22.96
CA ILE A 245 6.64 -13.22 -24.27
C ILE A 245 7.38 -11.89 -24.10
N TRP A 246 6.77 -10.93 -23.40
CA TRP A 246 7.38 -9.64 -23.10
C TRP A 246 8.74 -9.80 -22.41
N ALA A 247 8.81 -10.61 -21.34
CA ALA A 247 10.05 -10.79 -20.60
C ALA A 247 11.16 -11.40 -21.49
N ARG A 248 10.82 -12.41 -22.29
CA ARG A 248 11.77 -13.04 -23.22
C ARG A 248 12.28 -12.05 -24.26
N GLU A 249 11.38 -11.28 -24.89
CA GLU A 249 11.74 -10.33 -25.95
C GLU A 249 12.61 -9.18 -25.44
N ASN A 250 12.50 -8.84 -24.15
CA ASN A 250 13.25 -7.75 -23.53
C ASN A 250 14.45 -8.23 -22.69
N GLY A 251 14.74 -9.54 -22.68
CA GLY A 251 15.82 -10.13 -21.87
C GLY A 251 15.61 -9.95 -20.36
N GLU A 252 14.37 -9.85 -19.92
CA GLU A 252 13.98 -9.65 -18.53
C GLU A 252 13.79 -10.99 -17.80
N SER A 253 13.87 -10.94 -16.46
CA SER A 253 13.79 -12.14 -15.62
C SER A 253 12.36 -12.69 -15.47
N LEU A 254 12.25 -13.92 -14.96
CA LEU A 254 10.95 -14.47 -14.53
C LEU A 254 10.24 -13.58 -13.50
N GLU A 255 11.00 -12.98 -12.59
CA GLU A 255 10.43 -12.09 -11.59
C GLU A 255 9.81 -10.84 -12.22
N ALA A 256 10.47 -10.29 -13.24
CA ALA A 256 9.90 -9.20 -14.03
C ALA A 256 8.61 -9.65 -14.75
N ALA A 257 8.56 -10.89 -15.28
CA ALA A 257 7.35 -11.44 -15.89
C ALA A 257 6.20 -11.58 -14.87
N ARG A 258 6.49 -11.97 -13.62
CA ARG A 258 5.49 -12.02 -12.53
C ARG A 258 4.96 -10.62 -12.22
N VAL A 259 5.85 -9.63 -12.08
CA VAL A 259 5.45 -8.23 -11.84
C VAL A 259 4.57 -7.72 -12.98
N HIS A 260 4.99 -7.94 -14.23
CA HIS A 260 4.21 -7.57 -15.41
C HIS A 260 2.80 -8.19 -15.39
N ALA A 261 2.69 -9.49 -15.06
CA ALA A 261 1.41 -10.19 -14.97
C ALA A 261 0.52 -9.63 -13.84
N LEU A 262 1.08 -9.38 -12.66
CA LEU A 262 0.34 -8.82 -11.53
C LEU A 262 -0.09 -7.37 -11.80
N THR A 263 0.76 -6.54 -12.40
CA THR A 263 0.38 -5.19 -12.83
C THR A 263 -0.77 -5.25 -13.83
N THR A 264 -0.76 -6.20 -14.76
CA THR A 264 -1.87 -6.40 -15.71
C THR A 264 -3.19 -6.69 -14.97
N LEU A 265 -3.19 -7.54 -13.94
CA LEU A 265 -4.39 -7.80 -13.14
C LEU A 265 -4.87 -6.56 -12.38
N ILE A 266 -3.95 -5.78 -11.79
CA ILE A 266 -4.30 -4.53 -11.09
C ILE A 266 -4.96 -3.53 -12.06
N LEU A 267 -4.43 -3.41 -13.27
CA LEU A 267 -4.97 -2.51 -14.29
C LEU A 267 -6.32 -2.98 -14.83
N GLU A 268 -6.52 -4.29 -14.96
CA GLU A 268 -7.83 -4.85 -15.32
C GLU A 268 -8.87 -4.59 -14.22
N GLU A 269 -8.49 -4.70 -12.94
CA GLU A 269 -9.35 -4.32 -11.83
C GLU A 269 -9.72 -2.82 -11.88
N LEU A 270 -8.79 -1.96 -12.30
CA LEU A 270 -9.04 -0.53 -12.49
C LEU A 270 -10.04 -0.28 -13.63
N ARG A 271 -9.95 -1.04 -14.72
CA ARG A 271 -10.88 -1.00 -15.86
C ARG A 271 -12.29 -1.46 -15.45
N GLN A 272 -12.39 -2.46 -14.58
CA GLN A 272 -13.67 -3.00 -14.09
C GLN A 272 -14.30 -2.17 -12.97
N SER A 273 -13.53 -1.27 -12.36
CA SER A 273 -13.93 -0.54 -11.15
C SER A 273 -14.92 0.61 -11.37
N GLY A 274 -15.16 1.01 -12.62
CA GLY A 274 -16.06 2.12 -12.96
C GLY A 274 -15.39 3.50 -12.87
N ARG A 275 -16.02 4.51 -13.49
CA ARG A 275 -15.46 5.87 -13.62
C ARG A 275 -15.33 6.65 -12.30
N THR A 276 -16.06 6.25 -11.27
CA THR A 276 -16.26 6.98 -10.02
C THR A 276 -15.59 6.30 -8.82
N ILE A 277 -14.73 5.30 -9.05
CA ILE A 277 -14.03 4.64 -7.95
C ILE A 277 -13.04 5.60 -7.28
N THR A 278 -12.95 5.54 -5.96
CA THR A 278 -11.98 6.32 -5.17
C THR A 278 -10.68 5.54 -4.99
N ALA A 279 -9.60 6.23 -4.63
CA ALA A 279 -8.29 5.59 -4.41
C ALA A 279 -8.37 4.45 -3.38
N SER A 280 -8.99 4.68 -2.22
CA SER A 280 -9.14 3.64 -1.19
C SER A 280 -10.02 2.48 -1.64
N ALA A 281 -11.11 2.76 -2.36
CA ALA A 281 -11.97 1.70 -2.87
C ALA A 281 -11.25 0.84 -3.89
N PHE A 282 -10.46 1.46 -4.78
CA PHE A 282 -9.63 0.76 -5.75
C PHE A 282 -8.55 -0.08 -5.06
N THR A 283 -7.74 0.52 -4.17
CA THR A 283 -6.70 -0.19 -3.42
C THR A 283 -7.26 -1.40 -2.66
N ASN A 284 -8.41 -1.25 -1.99
CA ASN A 284 -9.07 -2.34 -1.28
C ASN A 284 -9.59 -3.47 -2.20
N ARG A 285 -9.92 -3.17 -3.45
CA ARG A 285 -10.28 -4.18 -4.45
C ARG A 285 -9.03 -4.85 -5.02
N ALA A 286 -8.01 -4.06 -5.36
CA ALA A 286 -6.73 -4.54 -5.86
C ALA A 286 -6.04 -5.50 -4.88
N MET A 287 -6.07 -5.21 -3.57
CA MET A 287 -5.56 -6.12 -2.52
C MET A 287 -6.32 -7.45 -2.42
N ARG A 288 -7.50 -7.59 -3.02
CA ARG A 288 -8.33 -8.80 -3.00
C ARG A 288 -8.30 -9.58 -4.31
N ILE A 289 -7.51 -9.14 -5.29
CA ILE A 289 -7.29 -9.88 -6.53
C ILE A 289 -6.73 -11.26 -6.19
N ASP A 290 -7.28 -12.32 -6.78
CA ASP A 290 -6.67 -13.65 -6.71
C ASP A 290 -5.43 -13.70 -7.62
N PRO A 291 -4.21 -13.77 -7.06
CA PRO A 291 -3.00 -13.78 -7.87
C PRO A 291 -2.87 -15.06 -8.71
N ALA A 292 -3.64 -16.12 -8.43
CA ALA A 292 -3.64 -17.32 -9.28
C ALA A 292 -4.09 -17.02 -10.71
N ALA A 293 -4.89 -15.96 -10.92
CA ALA A 293 -5.28 -15.50 -12.26
C ALA A 293 -4.10 -15.00 -13.12
N ALA A 294 -2.94 -14.72 -12.50
CA ALA A 294 -1.71 -14.36 -13.21
C ALA A 294 -0.92 -15.58 -13.68
N LEU A 295 -1.30 -16.80 -13.27
CA LEU A 295 -0.58 -18.04 -13.52
C LEU A 295 -1.24 -18.89 -14.60
N PHE A 296 -0.42 -19.55 -15.39
CA PHE A 296 -0.82 -20.51 -16.41
C PHE A 296 -0.03 -21.80 -16.24
N VAL A 297 -0.71 -22.93 -16.50
CA VAL A 297 -0.07 -24.24 -16.55
C VAL A 297 0.11 -24.63 -18.00
N TYR A 298 1.36 -24.72 -18.45
CA TYR A 298 1.71 -25.21 -19.77
C TYR A 298 2.07 -26.69 -19.68
N ASP A 299 1.24 -27.55 -20.25
CA ASP A 299 1.49 -28.98 -20.33
C ASP A 299 2.27 -29.29 -21.63
N ASP A 300 3.46 -29.86 -21.48
CA ASP A 300 4.29 -30.41 -22.55
C ASP A 300 4.25 -31.95 -22.49
N PRO A 301 3.38 -32.59 -23.28
CA PRO A 301 3.21 -34.03 -23.25
C PRO A 301 4.41 -34.81 -23.81
N LYS A 302 5.36 -34.16 -24.50
CA LYS A 302 6.52 -34.82 -25.11
C LYS A 302 7.79 -34.71 -24.28
N GLY A 303 7.85 -33.75 -23.36
CA GLY A 303 8.97 -33.54 -22.45
C GLY A 303 10.22 -32.92 -23.11
N GLU A 304 10.09 -32.45 -24.36
CA GLU A 304 11.17 -31.95 -25.22
C GLU A 304 11.59 -30.51 -24.87
#